data_AF-A0A2M3ZCI0-F1
#
_entry.id   AF-A0A2M3ZCI0-F1
#
_cell.length_a   1.000
_cell.length_b   1.000
_cell.length_c   1.000
_cell.angle_alpha   90.00
_cell.angle_beta   90.00
_cell.angle_gamma   90.00
#
_symmetry.space_group_name_H-M   'P 1'
#
loop_
_entity.id
_entity.type
_entity.pdbx_description
1 polymer ?
#
loop_
_entity_poly.entity_id
_entity_poly.type
_entity_poly.pdbx_seq_one_letter_code
_entity_poly.pdbx_strand_id
1 'polypeptide(L)'
;VIVLAVVVGLGEAGFLDWFRSSKNKGHEVCRVDFEVFDPKGLRLWTAQKSGLKSFGVELFINPVRGKKPVCNFCQTTSNVTQGKFFLQSDDVIIKNGDILEYVIVTFNGQTTQRHKPRKIIVDDHLIKAKGRCSCPASVSPTTTPADTARQQVLTDPTAEIALLERILVNVSKRCAEGTMSNYLFLQLDRVEGATDDLKQLVVEYFNKKPA
;
A
#
# COMPACT_ATOMS: atom_id res chain seq x y z
N VAL A 1 4.92 -14.65 71.60
CA VAL A 1 4.47 -13.81 70.47
C VAL A 1 5.66 -13.64 69.53
N ILE A 2 5.71 -14.40 68.44
CA ILE A 2 6.78 -14.34 67.44
C ILE A 2 6.15 -13.71 66.20
N VAL A 3 6.53 -12.48 65.89
CA VAL A 3 6.13 -11.78 64.67
C VAL A 3 7.20 -12.06 63.62
N LEU A 4 6.93 -13.01 62.73
CA LEU A 4 7.75 -13.23 61.54
C LEU A 4 7.36 -12.17 60.50
N ALA A 5 8.18 -11.12 60.40
CA ALA A 5 8.12 -10.18 59.29
C ALA A 5 8.67 -10.86 58.03
N VAL A 6 7.76 -11.33 57.17
CA VAL A 6 8.12 -11.82 55.83
C VAL A 6 8.38 -10.61 54.95
N VAL A 7 9.66 -10.30 54.72
CA VAL A 7 10.09 -9.35 53.69
C VAL A 7 9.96 -10.04 52.34
N VAL A 8 8.80 -9.90 51.70
CA VAL A 8 8.62 -10.29 50.31
C VAL A 8 9.32 -9.23 49.46
N GLY A 9 10.48 -9.59 48.89
CA GLY A 9 11.15 -8.77 47.90
C GLY A 9 10.21 -8.52 46.71
N LEU A 10 9.91 -7.24 46.48
CA LEU A 10 9.20 -6.74 45.31
C LEU A 10 10.06 -7.02 44.07
N GLY A 11 9.85 -8.18 43.45
CA GLY A 11 10.15 -8.35 42.04
C GLY A 11 9.18 -7.46 41.26
N GLU A 12 9.68 -6.31 40.79
CA GLU A 12 8.94 -5.41 39.89
C GLU A 12 8.78 -6.06 38.50
N ALA A 13 7.91 -7.05 38.43
CA ALA A 13 7.18 -7.44 37.22
C ALA A 13 5.76 -7.78 37.68
N GLY A 14 5.11 -6.74 38.22
CA GLY A 14 3.93 -6.87 39.06
C GLY A 14 2.70 -7.37 38.32
N PHE A 15 1.96 -8.25 38.99
CA PHE A 15 0.58 -8.65 38.72
C PHE A 15 -0.36 -7.47 38.34
N LEU A 16 -0.05 -6.24 38.75
CA LEU A 16 -0.79 -5.02 38.36
C LEU A 16 -0.62 -4.64 36.88
N ASP A 17 0.49 -5.02 36.23
CA ASP A 17 0.69 -4.76 34.80
C ASP A 17 -0.25 -5.62 33.93
N TRP A 18 -0.68 -6.78 34.46
CA TRP A 18 -1.71 -7.62 33.84
C TRP A 18 -3.08 -6.90 33.81
N PHE A 19 -3.47 -6.18 34.86
CA PHE A 19 -4.75 -5.46 34.88
C PHE A 19 -4.77 -4.21 34.00
N ARG A 20 -3.60 -3.61 33.70
CA ARG A 20 -3.47 -2.52 32.72
C ARG A 20 -3.65 -2.98 31.27
N SER A 21 -3.48 -4.26 30.98
CA SER A 21 -3.57 -4.83 29.62
C SER A 21 -4.96 -4.69 28.97
N SER A 22 -6.02 -4.57 29.78
CA SER A 22 -7.40 -4.43 29.28
C SER A 22 -7.70 -3.11 28.53
N LYS A 23 -6.89 -2.06 28.74
CA LYS A 23 -7.04 -0.76 28.06
C LYS A 23 -6.47 -0.72 26.64
N ASN A 24 -5.71 -1.74 26.23
CA ASN A 24 -5.10 -1.82 24.91
C ASN A 24 -5.95 -2.62 23.89
N LYS A 25 -7.17 -3.00 24.27
CA LYS A 25 -8.08 -3.72 23.37
C LYS A 25 -8.49 -2.81 22.21
N GLY A 26 -8.46 -3.36 20.98
CA GLY A 26 -8.85 -2.62 19.76
C GLY A 26 -7.74 -1.79 19.12
N HIS A 27 -6.50 -1.89 19.61
CA HIS A 27 -5.34 -1.22 19.01
C HIS A 27 -4.40 -2.16 18.24
N GLU A 28 -4.83 -3.40 17.97
CA GLU A 28 -4.08 -4.36 17.17
C GLU A 28 -3.92 -3.83 15.73
N VAL A 29 -2.69 -3.84 15.23
CA VAL A 29 -2.37 -3.43 13.86
C VAL A 29 -1.59 -4.55 13.18
N CYS A 30 -1.94 -4.80 11.92
CA CYS A 30 -1.17 -5.68 11.06
C CYS A 30 0.22 -5.07 10.75
N ARG A 31 1.01 -5.82 9.97
CA ARG A 31 2.20 -5.23 9.35
C ARG A 31 1.77 -4.03 8.48
N VAL A 32 2.60 -3.01 8.48
CA VAL A 32 2.45 -1.86 7.59
C VAL A 32 3.33 -2.14 6.38
N ASP A 33 2.74 -2.06 5.21
CA ASP A 33 3.44 -2.22 3.95
C ASP A 33 3.86 -0.84 3.44
N PHE A 34 5.02 -0.80 2.80
CA PHE A 34 5.65 0.42 2.30
C PHE A 34 5.91 0.26 0.81
N GLU A 35 5.53 1.29 0.06
CA GLU A 35 5.98 1.48 -1.31
C GLU A 35 6.56 2.89 -1.43
N VAL A 36 7.80 2.94 -1.88
CA VAL A 36 8.52 4.19 -2.13
C VAL A 36 8.49 4.46 -3.62
N PHE A 37 8.20 5.69 -4.02
CA PHE A 37 8.23 6.08 -5.43
C PHE A 37 9.49 6.89 -5.75
N ASP A 38 10.19 6.50 -6.83
CA ASP A 38 11.30 7.26 -7.42
C ASP A 38 10.74 8.22 -8.49
N PRO A 39 11.03 9.54 -8.46
CA PRO A 39 11.99 10.26 -7.60
C PRO A 39 11.46 10.77 -6.25
N LYS A 40 10.13 10.84 -6.09
CA LYS A 40 9.49 11.24 -4.84
C LYS A 40 8.13 10.58 -4.71
N GLY A 41 7.79 10.27 -3.46
CA GLY A 41 6.50 9.74 -3.07
C GLY A 41 6.63 8.56 -2.12
N LEU A 42 5.63 8.41 -1.26
CA LEU A 42 5.52 7.34 -0.29
C LEU A 42 4.06 6.90 -0.21
N ARG A 43 3.85 5.58 -0.22
CA ARG A 43 2.56 4.94 -0.04
C ARG A 43 2.66 3.90 1.05
N LEU A 44 1.70 3.96 1.96
CA LEU A 44 1.63 3.14 3.16
C LEU A 44 0.24 2.58 3.30
N TRP A 45 0.14 1.30 3.65
CA TRP A 45 -1.15 0.74 4.00
C TRP A 45 -1.06 -0.34 5.06
N THR A 46 -2.19 -0.57 5.72
CA THR A 46 -2.37 -1.72 6.61
C THR A 46 -3.81 -2.20 6.56
N ALA A 47 -4.03 -3.48 6.84
CA ALA A 47 -5.36 -4.05 6.91
C ALA A 47 -6.14 -3.48 8.10
N GLN A 48 -7.41 -3.15 7.88
CA GLN A 48 -8.30 -2.73 8.96
C GLN A 48 -8.63 -3.92 9.86
N LYS A 49 -8.46 -3.71 11.16
CA LYS A 49 -8.89 -4.64 12.21
C LYS A 49 -10.16 -4.13 12.87
N SER A 50 -11.00 -5.06 13.34
CA SER A 50 -12.21 -4.73 14.09
C SER A 50 -11.87 -3.95 15.36
N GLY A 51 -12.49 -2.78 15.53
CA GLY A 51 -12.25 -1.90 16.69
C GLY A 51 -11.27 -0.75 16.44
N LEU A 52 -10.57 -0.74 15.30
CA LEU A 52 -9.71 0.36 14.91
C LEU A 52 -10.47 1.38 14.05
N LYS A 53 -10.58 2.63 14.52
CA LYS A 53 -11.29 3.72 13.80
C LYS A 53 -10.37 4.60 12.97
N SER A 54 -9.16 4.85 13.45
CA SER A 54 -8.16 5.58 12.65
C SER A 54 -6.75 5.04 12.86
N PHE A 55 -5.94 5.25 11.84
CA PHE A 55 -4.57 4.78 11.73
C PHE A 55 -3.71 5.95 11.27
N GLY A 56 -2.61 6.18 11.98
CA GLY A 56 -1.61 7.17 11.64
C GLY A 56 -0.21 6.60 11.72
N VAL A 57 0.69 7.23 10.98
CA VAL A 57 2.11 6.87 10.94
C VAL A 57 2.91 8.14 11.12
N GLU A 58 3.84 8.10 12.07
CA GLU A 58 4.93 9.07 12.21
C GLU A 58 6.20 8.41 11.67
N LEU A 59 6.78 8.97 10.62
CA LEU A 59 7.95 8.44 9.94
C LEU A 59 9.11 9.45 10.02
N PHE A 60 10.28 8.92 10.36
CA PHE A 60 11.54 9.65 10.50
C PHE A 60 12.58 9.00 9.58
N ILE A 61 13.17 9.80 8.69
CA ILE A 61 14.20 9.37 7.75
C ILE A 61 15.57 9.65 8.38
N ASN A 62 16.42 8.63 8.46
CA ASN A 62 17.78 8.69 9.03
C ASN A 62 17.85 9.41 10.39
N PRO A 63 17.07 8.97 11.40
CA PRO A 63 17.05 9.63 12.71
C PRO A 63 18.41 9.50 13.41
N VAL A 64 18.99 10.65 13.78
CA VAL A 64 20.26 10.72 14.50
C VAL A 64 20.01 10.56 16.00
N ARG A 65 20.71 9.61 16.64
CA ARG A 65 20.62 9.41 18.10
C ARG A 65 21.08 10.69 18.83
N GLY A 66 20.30 11.13 19.80
CA GLY A 66 20.62 12.30 20.64
C GLY A 66 20.08 13.63 20.13
N LYS A 67 19.48 13.68 18.92
CA LYS A 67 18.70 14.84 18.46
C LYS A 67 17.21 14.49 18.45
N LYS A 68 16.34 15.49 18.67
CA LYS A 68 14.90 15.30 18.47
C LYS A 68 14.66 15.05 16.98
N PRO A 69 14.15 13.87 16.58
CA PRO A 69 13.97 13.56 15.18
C PRO A 69 12.84 14.43 14.60
N VAL A 70 13.09 15.01 13.42
CA VAL A 70 12.09 15.80 12.69
C VAL A 70 11.17 14.84 11.96
N CYS A 71 9.86 14.98 12.14
CA CYS A 71 8.93 14.11 11.43
C CYS A 71 8.89 14.46 9.95
N ASN A 72 9.27 13.51 9.09
CA ASN A 72 9.23 13.68 7.64
C ASN A 72 7.84 13.38 7.07
N PHE A 73 7.14 12.42 7.67
CA PHE A 73 5.77 12.08 7.29
C PHE A 73 4.96 11.75 8.54
N CYS A 74 4.05 12.66 8.91
CA CYS A 74 3.18 12.54 10.08
C CYS A 74 1.74 12.74 9.61
N GLN A 75 1.06 11.65 9.27
CA GLN A 75 -0.32 11.70 8.78
C GLN A 75 -1.17 10.64 9.45
N THR A 76 -2.45 10.96 9.60
CA THR A 76 -3.49 10.10 10.17
C THR A 76 -4.65 10.02 9.19
N THR A 77 -5.24 8.84 9.05
CA THR A 77 -6.43 8.61 8.26
C THR A 77 -7.46 7.82 9.05
N SER A 78 -8.72 8.22 8.92
CA SER A 78 -9.89 7.43 9.34
C SER A 78 -10.60 6.76 8.16
N ASN A 79 -10.20 7.09 6.93
CA ASN A 79 -10.83 6.58 5.73
C ASN A 79 -10.27 5.20 5.39
N VAL A 80 -11.18 4.24 5.20
CA VAL A 80 -10.86 2.87 4.84
C VAL A 80 -11.25 2.66 3.40
N THR A 81 -10.29 2.22 2.59
CA THR A 81 -10.52 1.86 1.19
C THR A 81 -10.26 0.38 1.03
N GLN A 82 -11.27 -0.38 0.58
CA GLN A 82 -11.16 -1.84 0.37
C GLN A 82 -10.65 -2.61 1.61
N GLY A 83 -11.13 -2.23 2.81
CA GLY A 83 -10.72 -2.87 4.07
C GLY A 83 -9.29 -2.55 4.51
N LYS A 84 -8.64 -1.54 3.93
CA LYS A 84 -7.30 -1.08 4.31
C LYS A 84 -7.31 0.39 4.68
N PHE A 85 -6.51 0.77 5.68
CA PHE A 85 -6.13 2.16 5.89
C PHE A 85 -5.03 2.50 4.91
N PHE A 86 -5.20 3.61 4.20
CA PHE A 86 -4.30 4.03 3.13
C PHE A 86 -3.81 5.45 3.38
N LEU A 87 -2.50 5.63 3.26
CA LEU A 87 -1.80 6.88 3.49
C LEU A 87 -0.83 7.11 2.33
N GLN A 88 -0.85 8.30 1.74
CA GLN A 88 0.00 8.64 0.61
C GLN A 88 0.51 10.08 0.73
N SER A 89 1.75 10.29 0.32
CA SER A 89 2.31 11.63 0.11
C SER A 89 3.20 11.62 -1.12
N ASP A 90 3.11 12.68 -1.93
CA ASP A 90 3.90 12.85 -3.15
C ASP A 90 5.19 13.66 -2.95
N ASP A 91 5.45 14.15 -1.75
CA ASP A 91 6.55 15.10 -1.49
C ASP A 91 7.72 14.50 -0.72
N VAL A 92 7.56 13.29 -0.18
CA VAL A 92 8.61 12.62 0.58
C VAL A 92 9.62 11.99 -0.39
N ILE A 93 10.89 12.34 -0.23
CA ILE A 93 12.00 11.76 -0.99
C ILE A 93 12.70 10.74 -0.10
N ILE A 94 12.72 9.48 -0.53
CA ILE A 94 13.37 8.37 0.15
C ILE A 94 14.29 7.67 -0.86
N LYS A 95 15.52 7.39 -0.46
CA LYS A 95 16.54 6.78 -1.32
C LYS A 95 16.87 5.36 -0.87
N ASN A 96 17.44 4.58 -1.78
CA ASN A 96 18.01 3.28 -1.42
C ASN A 96 19.10 3.47 -0.34
N GLY A 97 19.08 2.62 0.69
CA GLY A 97 19.98 2.67 1.83
C GLY A 97 19.51 3.57 2.99
N ASP A 98 18.43 4.34 2.83
CA ASP A 98 17.89 5.14 3.93
C ASP A 98 17.33 4.26 5.05
N ILE A 99 17.53 4.69 6.30
CA ILE A 99 16.96 4.05 7.48
C ILE A 99 15.67 4.78 7.85
N LEU A 100 14.56 4.08 7.69
CA LEU A 100 13.23 4.54 8.05
C LEU A 100 12.88 4.05 9.46
N GLU A 101 12.68 4.97 10.38
CA GLU A 101 12.10 4.66 11.69
C GLU A 101 10.68 5.18 11.73
N TYR A 102 9.71 4.31 12.01
CA TYR A 102 8.31 4.69 12.03
C TYR A 102 7.61 4.24 13.30
N VAL A 103 6.63 5.03 13.70
CA VAL A 103 5.78 4.81 14.87
C VAL A 103 4.33 4.81 14.40
N ILE A 104 3.62 3.75 14.76
CA ILE A 104 2.19 3.64 14.46
C ILE A 104 1.41 4.32 15.58
N VAL A 105 0.43 5.13 15.20
CA VAL A 105 -0.54 5.75 16.10
C VAL A 105 -1.92 5.22 15.75
N THR A 106 -2.62 4.64 16.72
CA THR A 106 -3.96 4.09 16.51
C THR A 106 -4.98 4.73 17.43
N PHE A 107 -6.21 4.85 16.94
CA PHE A 107 -7.35 5.31 17.73
C PHE A 107 -8.54 4.38 17.55
N ASN A 108 -9.07 3.86 18.66
CA ASN A 108 -10.20 2.93 18.69
C ASN A 108 -11.56 3.65 18.88
N GLY A 109 -11.58 4.98 18.97
CA GLY A 109 -12.78 5.77 19.28
C GLY A 109 -12.84 6.30 20.71
N GLN A 110 -12.02 5.77 21.62
CA GLN A 110 -11.95 6.18 23.03
C GLN A 110 -10.55 6.62 23.42
N THR A 111 -9.56 5.82 23.03
CA THR A 111 -8.16 5.99 23.39
C THR A 111 -7.30 6.07 22.15
N THR A 112 -6.22 6.84 22.24
CA THR A 112 -5.13 6.85 21.27
C THR A 112 -3.96 6.07 21.84
N GLN A 113 -3.39 5.14 21.08
CA GLN A 113 -2.21 4.38 21.47
C GLN A 113 -1.09 4.60 20.48
N ARG A 114 0.11 4.87 21.01
CA ARG A 114 1.35 4.95 20.25
C ARG A 114 2.10 3.63 20.41
N HIS A 115 2.41 2.98 19.29
CA HIS A 115 3.10 1.69 19.27
C HIS A 115 4.61 1.86 19.45
N LYS A 116 5.31 0.75 19.70
CA LYS A 116 6.78 0.77 19.75
C LYS A 116 7.36 1.15 18.37
N PRO A 117 8.39 2.01 18.30
CA PRO A 117 9.07 2.33 17.05
C PRO A 117 9.63 1.09 16.36
N ARG A 118 9.51 1.06 15.03
CA ARG A 118 10.02 0.00 14.15
C ARG A 118 10.96 0.60 13.13
N LYS A 119 11.97 -0.16 12.72
CA LYS A 119 12.99 0.28 11.76
C LYS A 119 12.96 -0.59 10.52
N ILE A 120 13.11 0.03 9.36
CA ILE A 120 13.21 -0.61 8.05
C ILE A 120 14.36 0.07 7.32
N ILE A 121 15.17 -0.72 6.61
CA ILE A 121 16.18 -0.21 5.69
C ILE A 121 15.56 -0.25 4.30
N VAL A 122 15.63 0.87 3.58
CA VAL A 122 15.12 0.96 2.22
C VAL A 122 16.06 0.19 1.31
N ASP A 123 15.50 -0.71 0.54
CA ASP A 123 16.19 -1.52 -0.44
C ASP A 123 15.45 -1.39 -1.78
N ASP A 124 16.13 -1.72 -2.89
CA ASP A 124 15.65 -1.47 -4.26
C ASP A 124 14.29 -2.12 -4.53
N HIS A 125 13.95 -3.20 -3.82
CA HIS A 125 12.65 -3.88 -3.97
C HIS A 125 11.46 -3.04 -3.48
N LEU A 126 11.68 -2.13 -2.53
CA LEU A 126 10.66 -1.21 -1.98
C LEU A 126 10.45 0.01 -2.88
N ILE A 127 11.43 0.33 -3.73
CA ILE A 127 11.39 1.46 -4.64
C ILE A 127 10.69 1.05 -5.93
N LYS A 128 9.63 1.78 -6.27
CA LYS A 128 8.89 1.67 -7.53
C LYS A 128 9.16 2.91 -8.36
N ALA A 129 9.57 2.74 -9.61
CA ALA A 129 9.71 3.86 -10.53
C ALA A 129 8.32 4.45 -10.84
N LYS A 130 8.11 5.74 -10.54
CA LYS A 130 6.84 6.41 -10.86
C LYS A 130 6.70 6.46 -12.38
N GLY A 131 5.71 5.74 -12.93
CA GLY A 131 5.41 5.74 -14.37
C GLY A 131 6.19 4.74 -15.23
N ARG A 132 6.94 3.78 -14.64
CA ARG A 132 7.46 2.64 -15.39
C ARG A 132 6.82 1.36 -14.86
N CYS A 133 5.88 0.80 -15.61
CA CYS A 133 5.52 -0.60 -15.47
C CYS A 133 6.81 -1.41 -15.57
N SER A 134 7.18 -2.14 -14.51
CA SER A 134 8.19 -3.19 -14.59
C SER A 134 7.60 -4.37 -15.37
N CYS A 135 7.34 -4.16 -16.66
CA CYS A 135 7.32 -5.27 -17.59
C CYS A 135 8.74 -5.84 -17.59
N PRO A 136 8.93 -7.15 -17.37
CA PRO A 136 10.25 -7.73 -17.57
C PRO A 136 10.69 -7.34 -18.98
N ALA A 137 11.84 -6.67 -19.08
CA ALA A 137 12.46 -6.40 -20.36
C ALA A 137 12.61 -7.76 -21.02
N SER A 138 11.79 -8.00 -22.05
CA SER A 138 11.98 -9.18 -22.88
C SER A 138 13.36 -9.02 -23.46
N VAL A 139 14.24 -9.92 -23.04
CA VAL A 139 15.56 -10.12 -23.62
C VAL A 139 15.37 -10.04 -25.12
N SER A 140 16.05 -9.09 -25.75
CA SER A 140 16.12 -9.00 -27.20
C SER A 140 16.79 -10.27 -27.72
N PRO A 141 16.16 -10.99 -28.65
CA PRO A 141 16.91 -11.51 -29.77
C PRO A 141 16.45 -10.77 -31.02
N THR A 142 17.40 -10.05 -31.62
CA THR A 142 17.71 -10.14 -33.04
C THR A 142 16.51 -10.29 -33.99
N THR A 143 16.16 -9.17 -34.62
CA THR A 143 15.53 -9.04 -35.95
C THR A 143 14.43 -10.06 -36.30
N THR A 144 13.17 -9.65 -36.12
CA THR A 144 12.04 -10.25 -36.86
C THR A 144 10.98 -9.16 -37.10
N PRO A 145 10.12 -9.23 -38.14
CA PRO A 145 9.29 -8.11 -38.65
C PRO A 145 8.19 -7.57 -37.71
N ALA A 146 8.24 -7.89 -36.42
CA ALA A 146 7.27 -7.46 -35.40
C ALA A 146 7.53 -6.03 -34.88
N ASP A 147 8.70 -5.44 -35.16
CA ASP A 147 9.06 -4.10 -34.67
C ASP A 147 8.29 -2.98 -35.39
N THR A 148 7.77 -3.21 -36.59
CA THR A 148 6.86 -2.27 -37.26
C THR A 148 5.52 -2.13 -36.54
N ALA A 149 5.07 -3.15 -35.81
CA ALA A 149 3.79 -3.11 -35.10
C ALA A 149 3.86 -2.33 -33.79
N ARG A 150 5.02 -2.29 -33.12
CA ARG A 150 5.19 -1.55 -31.85
C ARG A 150 5.36 -0.05 -32.07
N GLN A 151 5.95 0.35 -33.20
CA GLN A 151 6.11 1.76 -33.55
C GLN A 151 4.78 2.42 -33.94
N GLN A 152 3.83 1.65 -34.50
CA GLN A 152 2.51 2.16 -34.92
C GLN A 152 1.54 2.42 -33.76
N VAL A 153 1.77 1.81 -32.59
CA VAL A 153 0.90 1.97 -31.40
C VAL A 153 1.06 3.35 -30.76
N LEU A 154 2.19 4.02 -30.94
CA LEU A 154 2.43 5.35 -30.35
C LEU A 154 1.79 6.50 -31.15
N THR A 155 1.32 6.23 -32.37
CA THR A 155 0.89 7.28 -33.32
C THR A 155 -0.59 7.25 -33.67
N ASP A 156 -1.32 6.19 -33.32
CA ASP A 156 -2.71 6.02 -33.76
C ASP A 156 -3.58 5.40 -32.65
N PRO A 157 -4.60 6.11 -32.09
CA PRO A 157 -5.50 5.56 -31.07
C PRO A 157 -6.27 4.31 -31.57
N THR A 158 -6.31 4.08 -32.88
CA THR A 158 -6.90 2.88 -33.49
C THR A 158 -6.05 1.62 -33.23
N ALA A 159 -4.74 1.77 -33.03
CA ALA A 159 -3.82 0.67 -32.79
C ALA A 159 -3.94 0.09 -31.36
N GLU A 160 -4.28 0.92 -30.37
CA GLU A 160 -4.59 0.46 -29.02
C GLU A 160 -5.88 -0.38 -29.01
N ILE A 161 -6.92 0.06 -29.73
CA ILE A 161 -8.18 -0.66 -29.85
C ILE A 161 -7.96 -2.04 -30.49
N ALA A 162 -7.21 -2.11 -31.58
CA ALA A 162 -6.90 -3.38 -32.25
C ALA A 162 -6.09 -4.34 -31.36
N LEU A 163 -5.22 -3.80 -30.50
CA LEU A 163 -4.44 -4.58 -29.55
C LEU A 163 -5.35 -5.11 -28.42
N LEU A 164 -6.25 -4.28 -27.89
CA LEU A 164 -7.25 -4.70 -26.92
C LEU A 164 -8.16 -5.80 -27.47
N GLU A 165 -8.67 -5.65 -28.70
CA GLU A 165 -9.48 -6.67 -29.38
C GLU A 165 -8.74 -8.00 -29.49
N ARG A 166 -7.45 -7.97 -29.86
CA ARG A 166 -6.62 -9.17 -29.94
C ARG A 166 -6.44 -9.85 -28.58
N ILE A 167 -6.24 -9.09 -27.51
CA ILE A 167 -6.13 -9.64 -26.15
C ILE A 167 -7.45 -10.29 -25.74
N LEU A 168 -8.57 -9.60 -25.93
CA LEU A 168 -9.92 -10.10 -25.60
C LEU A 168 -10.25 -11.40 -26.34
N VAL A 169 -9.94 -11.49 -27.64
CA VAL A 169 -10.14 -12.72 -28.43
C VAL A 169 -9.25 -13.87 -27.94
N ASN A 170 -8.03 -13.58 -27.51
CA ASN A 170 -7.12 -14.62 -27.02
C ASN A 170 -7.53 -15.12 -25.61
N VAL A 171 -8.01 -14.22 -24.76
CA VAL A 171 -8.56 -14.56 -23.44
C VAL A 171 -9.86 -15.35 -23.58
N SER A 172 -10.76 -14.96 -24.50
CA SER A 172 -12.03 -15.67 -24.70
C SER A 172 -11.84 -17.12 -25.16
N LYS A 173 -10.86 -17.38 -26.04
CA LYS A 173 -10.50 -18.74 -26.45
C LYS A 173 -10.00 -19.58 -25.28
N ARG A 174 -9.16 -19.00 -24.42
CA ARG A 174 -8.66 -19.68 -23.20
C ARG A 174 -9.76 -19.93 -22.16
N CYS A 175 -10.75 -19.03 -22.06
CA CYS A 175 -11.94 -19.26 -21.23
C CYS A 175 -12.81 -20.39 -21.78
N ALA A 176 -12.99 -20.48 -23.12
CA ALA A 176 -13.74 -21.56 -23.76
C ALA A 176 -13.07 -22.94 -23.59
N GLU A 177 -11.73 -22.97 -23.48
CA GLU A 177 -10.94 -24.17 -23.16
C GLU A 177 -11.03 -24.58 -21.67
N GLY A 178 -11.79 -23.85 -20.84
CA GLY A 178 -12.08 -24.20 -19.44
C GLY A 178 -10.90 -24.01 -18.47
N THR A 179 -9.82 -23.38 -18.91
CA THR A 179 -8.60 -23.18 -18.10
C THR A 179 -8.60 -21.90 -17.27
N MET A 180 -9.65 -21.06 -17.36
CA MET A 180 -9.77 -19.80 -16.62
C MET A 180 -11.20 -19.53 -16.13
N SER A 181 -11.31 -18.67 -15.12
CA SER A 181 -12.56 -18.12 -14.59
C SER A 181 -13.38 -17.40 -15.68
N ASN A 182 -14.71 -17.50 -15.63
CA ASN A 182 -15.64 -16.76 -16.51
C ASN A 182 -15.65 -15.24 -16.26
N TYR A 183 -14.88 -14.76 -15.27
CA TYR A 183 -14.85 -13.35 -14.88
C TYR A 183 -13.51 -12.71 -15.28
N LEU A 184 -13.59 -11.62 -16.06
CA LEU A 184 -12.46 -10.77 -16.41
C LEU A 184 -12.33 -9.65 -15.36
N PHE A 185 -11.27 -9.70 -14.56
CA PHE A 185 -10.96 -8.65 -13.59
C PHE A 185 -9.96 -7.65 -14.20
N LEU A 186 -10.45 -6.46 -14.53
CA LEU A 186 -9.59 -5.37 -14.99
C LEU A 186 -9.19 -4.53 -13.76
N GLN A 187 -7.89 -4.52 -13.44
CA GLN A 187 -7.35 -3.61 -12.43
C GLN A 187 -7.18 -2.22 -13.06
N LEU A 188 -8.02 -1.28 -12.64
CA LEU A 188 -7.91 0.11 -13.05
C LEU A 188 -7.13 0.87 -11.97
N ASP A 189 -5.84 1.03 -12.17
CA ASP A 189 -5.02 1.88 -11.33
C ASP A 189 -5.24 3.36 -11.73
N ARG A 190 -6.33 3.97 -11.26
CA ARG A 190 -6.46 5.43 -11.26
C ARG A 190 -6.25 5.97 -9.84
N VAL A 191 -5.33 6.93 -9.75
CA VAL A 191 -4.90 7.62 -8.52
C VAL A 191 -5.83 8.80 -8.17
N GLU A 192 -6.69 9.23 -9.09
CA GLU A 192 -7.65 10.31 -8.82
C GLU A 192 -9.01 10.00 -9.43
N GLY A 193 -10.03 10.09 -8.58
CA GLY A 193 -11.43 9.95 -8.97
C GLY A 193 -12.22 9.17 -7.93
N ALA A 194 -13.42 9.65 -7.64
CA ALA A 194 -14.44 8.84 -6.99
C ALA A 194 -14.60 7.52 -7.77
N THR A 195 -15.15 6.51 -7.11
CA THR A 195 -15.58 5.25 -7.72
C THR A 195 -16.59 5.52 -8.83
N ASP A 196 -16.10 5.99 -9.98
CA ASP A 196 -16.91 6.26 -11.16
C ASP A 196 -17.08 4.92 -11.84
N ASP A 197 -18.24 4.37 -11.52
CA ASP A 197 -18.81 3.12 -11.97
C ASP A 197 -18.42 2.86 -13.42
N LEU A 198 -17.44 1.96 -13.63
CA LEU A 198 -16.88 1.60 -14.94
C LEU A 198 -17.99 1.34 -15.98
N LYS A 199 -19.13 0.84 -15.48
CA LYS A 199 -20.35 0.63 -16.23
C LYS A 199 -20.87 1.92 -16.90
N GLN A 200 -20.93 3.03 -16.18
CA GLN A 200 -21.37 4.32 -16.73
C GLN A 200 -20.43 4.82 -17.81
N LEU A 201 -19.12 4.67 -17.61
CA LEU A 201 -18.10 5.12 -18.56
C LEU A 201 -18.15 4.31 -19.87
N VAL A 202 -18.32 2.99 -19.76
CA VAL A 202 -18.53 2.10 -20.92
C VAL A 202 -19.84 2.45 -21.64
N VAL A 203 -20.92 2.66 -20.90
CA VAL A 203 -22.22 3.05 -21.46
C VAL A 203 -22.13 4.39 -22.18
N GLU A 204 -21.47 5.38 -21.60
CA GLU A 204 -21.30 6.71 -22.21
C GLU A 204 -20.46 6.64 -23.50
N TYR A 205 -19.42 5.81 -23.52
CA TYR A 205 -18.60 5.59 -24.71
C TYR A 205 -19.42 4.97 -25.86
N PHE A 206 -20.24 3.95 -25.59
CA PHE A 206 -21.08 3.34 -26.61
C PHE A 206 -22.19 4.28 -27.10
N ASN A 207 -22.73 5.13 -26.22
CA ASN A 207 -23.75 6.12 -26.59
C ASN A 207 -23.17 7.30 -27.38
N LYS A 208 -21.87 7.57 -27.29
CA LYS A 208 -21.18 8.65 -28.02
C LYS A 208 -20.82 8.30 -29.46
N LYS A 209 -20.95 7.05 -29.90
CA LYS A 209 -20.67 6.66 -31.28
C LYS A 209 -21.90 6.95 -32.16
N PRO A 210 -21.88 7.93 -33.07
CA PRO A 210 -22.88 7.97 -34.13
C PRO A 210 -22.67 6.76 -35.05
N ALA A 211 -23.79 6.21 -35.54
CA ALA A 211 -23.85 5.09 -36.47
C ALA A 211 -23.01 5.32 -37.74
#